data_AF-R9A9R1-F1
#
_entry.id   AF-R9A9R1-F1
#
_cell.length_a   1.000
_cell.length_b   1.000
_cell.length_c   1.000
_cell.angle_alpha   90.00
_cell.angle_beta   90.00
_cell.angle_gamma   90.00
#
_symmetry.space_group_name_H-M   'P 1'
#
loop_
_entity.id
_entity.type
_entity.pdbx_description
1 polymer ?
#
loop_
_entity_poly.entity_id
_entity_poly.type
_entity_poly.pdbx_seq_one_letter_code
_entity_poly.pdbx_strand_id
1 'polypeptide(L)'
;MYKLATLSALLSAIALVAAGGPEICTGSGGCTEYQITKDCCAAVDQSARFDELLKQCVPYGVNSIDTGAMVSCCESRGAGSSAESFGADNPTC
;
A
#
# COMPACT_ATOMS: atom_id res chain seq x y z
N MET A 1 3.18 -18.12 -35.12
CA MET A 1 2.56 -18.32 -33.79
C MET A 1 3.67 -18.58 -32.78
N TYR A 2 4.24 -17.53 -32.16
CA TYR A 2 5.27 -17.67 -31.13
C TYR A 2 4.65 -17.34 -29.77
N LYS A 3 4.60 -18.37 -28.92
CA LYS A 3 4.04 -18.35 -27.57
C LYS A 3 4.85 -17.40 -26.70
N LEU A 4 4.19 -16.35 -26.20
CA LEU A 4 4.69 -15.49 -25.13
C LEU A 4 4.74 -16.33 -23.84
N ALA A 5 5.95 -16.65 -23.40
CA ALA A 5 6.19 -17.26 -22.10
C ALA A 5 5.98 -16.19 -21.03
N THR A 6 4.81 -16.21 -20.41
CA THR A 6 4.49 -15.42 -19.21
C THR A 6 5.26 -15.99 -18.02
N LEU A 7 6.37 -15.34 -17.64
CA LEU A 7 7.04 -15.56 -16.37
C LEU A 7 6.31 -14.73 -15.30
N SER A 8 5.25 -15.28 -14.73
CA SER A 8 4.66 -14.77 -13.49
C SER A 8 5.45 -15.32 -12.32
N ALA A 9 6.33 -14.50 -11.76
CA ALA A 9 6.92 -14.76 -10.46
C ALA A 9 5.80 -14.64 -9.40
N LEU A 10 5.25 -15.78 -8.96
CA LEU A 10 4.51 -15.85 -7.70
C LEU A 10 5.54 -15.78 -6.57
N LEU A 11 5.74 -14.60 -5.99
CA LEU A 11 6.30 -14.49 -4.65
C LEU A 11 5.13 -14.49 -3.67
N SER A 12 4.96 -15.61 -2.96
CA SER A 12 4.08 -15.70 -1.79
C SER A 12 4.65 -14.83 -0.67
N ALA A 13 3.93 -13.77 -0.29
CA ALA A 13 4.21 -13.01 0.93
C ALA A 13 3.01 -13.13 1.87
N ILE A 14 3.29 -13.68 3.06
CA ILE A 14 2.36 -13.80 4.17
C ILE A 14 2.21 -12.38 4.74
N ALA A 15 1.14 -11.67 4.37
CA ALA A 15 0.83 -10.38 4.97
C ALA A 15 0.33 -10.61 6.40
N LEU A 16 1.19 -10.34 7.37
CA LEU A 16 0.80 -10.25 8.77
C LEU A 16 -0.25 -9.15 8.90
N VAL A 17 -1.47 -9.53 9.29
CA VAL A 17 -2.51 -8.59 9.76
C VAL A 17 -2.00 -7.94 11.04
N ALA A 18 -1.24 -6.85 10.89
CA ALA A 18 -0.88 -5.95 11.97
C ALA A 18 -2.02 -4.94 12.15
N ALA A 19 -2.46 -4.79 13.38
CA ALA A 19 -3.55 -3.92 13.78
C ALA A 19 -3.24 -2.44 13.46
N GLY A 20 -3.95 -1.90 12.47
CA GLY A 20 -4.49 -0.53 12.41
C GLY A 20 -3.55 0.65 12.65
N GLY A 21 -2.67 0.94 11.70
CA GLY A 21 -1.99 2.23 11.56
C GLY A 21 -2.19 2.82 10.16
N PRO A 22 -1.67 4.03 9.90
CA PRO A 22 -1.49 4.53 8.54
C PRO A 22 -0.68 3.57 7.67
N GLU A 23 -1.06 3.42 6.41
CA GLU A 23 -0.39 2.52 5.46
C GLU A 23 0.11 3.29 4.24
N ILE A 24 1.26 2.88 3.72
CA ILE A 24 1.83 3.37 2.46
C ILE A 24 2.20 2.21 1.54
N CYS A 25 2.17 2.47 0.23
CA CYS A 25 2.86 1.62 -0.74
C CYS A 25 4.31 2.11 -0.88
N THR A 26 5.28 1.20 -0.87
CA THR A 26 6.71 1.50 -0.98
C THR A 26 7.28 1.00 -2.31
N GLY A 27 8.02 1.84 -3.01
CA GLY A 27 8.70 1.49 -4.25
C GLY A 27 10.00 0.72 -4.02
N SER A 28 10.60 0.21 -5.10
CA SER A 28 11.93 -0.41 -5.10
C SER A 28 13.02 0.64 -4.83
N GLY A 29 13.18 1.00 -3.55
CA GLY A 29 14.06 2.06 -3.07
C GLY A 29 13.74 2.57 -1.67
N GLY A 30 12.65 2.11 -1.04
CA GLY A 30 12.25 2.56 0.30
C GLY A 30 11.60 3.95 0.32
N CYS A 31 11.17 4.43 -0.85
CA CYS A 31 10.37 5.64 -1.01
C CYS A 31 8.88 5.29 -1.07
N THR A 32 8.03 6.22 -0.65
CA THR A 32 6.57 6.08 -0.75
C THR A 32 6.16 6.28 -2.20
N GLU A 33 5.49 5.29 -2.79
CA GLU A 33 4.86 5.40 -4.09
C GLU A 33 3.56 6.19 -3.96
N TYR A 34 3.63 7.50 -4.15
CA TYR A 34 2.52 8.42 -3.85
C TYR A 34 1.26 8.07 -4.65
N GLN A 35 1.40 7.84 -5.97
CA GLN A 35 0.24 7.55 -6.82
C GLN A 35 -0.37 6.17 -6.53
N ILE A 36 0.46 5.16 -6.26
CA ILE A 36 -0.02 3.82 -5.91
C ILE A 36 -0.72 3.87 -4.55
N THR A 37 -0.12 4.52 -3.56
CA THR A 37 -0.70 4.67 -2.22
C THR A 37 -2.06 5.36 -2.28
N LYS A 38 -2.17 6.45 -3.04
CA LYS A 38 -3.43 7.21 -3.21
C LYS A 38 -4.53 6.36 -3.83
N ASP A 39 -4.21 5.66 -4.91
CA ASP A 39 -5.17 4.82 -5.62
C ASP A 39 -5.61 3.61 -4.79
N CYS A 40 -4.65 2.94 -4.15
CA CYS A 40 -4.94 1.84 -3.24
C CYS A 40 -5.74 2.28 -2.03
N CYS A 41 -5.50 3.49 -1.52
CA CYS A 41 -6.30 4.04 -0.43
C CYS A 41 -7.75 4.25 -0.83
N ALA A 42 -7.98 4.74 -2.05
CA ALA A 42 -9.32 4.88 -2.62
C ALA A 42 -9.99 3.52 -2.93
N ALA A 43 -9.23 2.44 -3.09
CA ALA A 43 -9.77 1.09 -3.22
C ALA A 43 -10.23 0.50 -1.87
N VAL A 44 -9.59 0.90 -0.76
CA VAL A 44 -9.93 0.47 0.62
C VAL A 44 -10.83 1.47 1.38
N ASP A 45 -11.47 2.39 0.65
CA ASP A 45 -12.25 3.58 1.09
C ASP A 45 -13.29 3.34 2.20
N GLN A 46 -13.64 2.08 2.49
CA GLN A 46 -14.60 1.68 3.50
C GLN A 46 -14.25 2.18 4.92
N SER A 47 -12.97 2.50 5.21
CA SER A 47 -12.54 2.97 6.53
C SER A 47 -11.28 3.86 6.53
N ALA A 48 -10.80 4.30 5.36
CA ALA A 48 -9.55 5.02 5.22
C ALA A 48 -9.66 6.22 4.27
N ARG A 49 -8.79 7.22 4.47
CA ARG A 49 -8.65 8.39 3.60
C ARG A 49 -7.19 8.63 3.28
N PHE A 50 -6.94 9.07 2.05
CA PHE A 50 -5.60 9.49 1.68
C PHE A 50 -5.34 10.91 2.20
N ASP A 51 -4.29 11.06 3.00
CA ASP A 51 -3.82 12.35 3.48
C ASP A 51 -2.74 12.88 2.53
N GLU A 52 -3.08 13.93 1.78
CA GLU A 52 -2.20 14.57 0.80
C GLU A 52 -0.96 15.22 1.43
N LEU A 53 -1.07 15.67 2.69
CA LEU A 53 0.03 16.32 3.40
C LEU A 53 1.05 15.28 3.85
N LEU A 54 0.55 14.17 4.41
CA LEU A 54 1.37 13.09 4.95
C LEU A 54 1.75 12.04 3.90
N LYS A 55 1.11 12.04 2.73
CA LYS A 55 1.18 11.00 1.69
C LYS A 55 0.88 9.60 2.21
N GLN A 56 -0.02 9.50 3.18
CA GLN A 56 -0.35 8.25 3.87
C GLN A 56 -1.83 7.93 3.71
N CYS A 57 -2.16 6.65 3.67
CA CYS A 57 -3.54 6.20 3.83
C CYS A 57 -3.84 6.10 5.33
N VAL A 58 -4.72 6.95 5.84
CA VAL A 58 -5.00 7.10 7.27
C VAL A 58 -6.43 6.65 7.57
N PRO A 59 -6.68 5.86 8.63
CA PRO A 59 -8.05 5.46 8.97
C PRO A 59 -8.91 6.67 9.37
N TYR A 60 -10.21 6.62 9.06
CA TYR A 60 -11.17 7.69 9.41
C TYR A 60 -11.45 7.82 10.93
N GLY A 61 -10.94 6.91 11.77
CA GLY A 61 -11.15 6.90 13.22
C GLY A 61 -10.28 5.87 13.94
N VAL A 62 -10.78 5.33 15.07
CA VAL A 62 -10.10 4.25 15.82
C VAL A 62 -10.17 2.88 15.15
N ASN A 63 -10.87 2.79 14.01
CA ASN A 63 -10.97 1.55 13.25
C ASN A 63 -9.70 1.35 12.42
N SER A 64 -9.22 0.12 12.37
CA SER A 64 -8.08 -0.25 11.54
C SER A 64 -8.44 -0.13 10.05
N ILE A 65 -7.48 0.31 9.23
CA ILE A 65 -7.55 0.10 7.77
C ILE A 65 -7.48 -1.41 7.51
N ASP A 66 -8.14 -1.88 6.45
CA ASP A 66 -7.87 -3.20 5.89
C ASP A 66 -6.47 -3.21 5.26
N THR A 67 -5.47 -3.42 6.12
CA THR A 67 -4.05 -3.46 5.73
C THR A 67 -3.81 -4.57 4.70
N GLY A 68 -4.56 -5.67 4.77
CA GLY A 68 -4.48 -6.76 3.80
C GLY A 68 -4.92 -6.35 2.39
N ALA A 69 -6.01 -5.58 2.28
CA ALA A 69 -6.45 -5.03 1.00
C ALA A 69 -5.46 -3.99 0.45
N MET A 70 -4.84 -3.20 1.32
CA MET A 70 -3.80 -2.23 0.94
C MET A 70 -2.56 -2.94 0.40
N VAL A 71 -2.05 -3.94 1.12
CA VAL A 71 -0.92 -4.80 0.70
C VAL A 71 -1.21 -5.42 -0.66
N SER A 72 -2.38 -6.04 -0.82
CA SER A 72 -2.79 -6.68 -2.06
C SER A 72 -2.83 -5.69 -3.24
N CYS A 73 -3.28 -4.45 -2.99
CA CYS A 73 -3.30 -3.42 -4.01
C CYS A 73 -1.88 -2.93 -4.37
N CYS A 74 -1.03 -2.64 -3.38
CA CYS A 74 0.36 -2.24 -3.65
C CYS A 74 1.11 -3.33 -4.44
N GLU A 75 0.97 -4.59 -4.03
CA GLU A 75 1.60 -5.74 -4.69
C GLU A 75 1.10 -5.93 -6.13
N SER A 76 -0.20 -5.72 -6.38
CA SER A 76 -0.76 -5.78 -7.74
C SER A 76 -0.14 -4.74 -8.69
N ARG A 77 0.44 -3.67 -8.15
CA ARG A 77 1.13 -2.61 -8.89
C ARG A 77 2.65 -2.74 -8.86
N GLY A 78 3.18 -3.81 -8.29
CA GLY A 78 4.62 -4.05 -8.17
C GLY A 78 5.31 -3.20 -7.08
N ALA A 79 4.53 -2.63 -6.15
CA ALA A 79 5.04 -1.95 -4.97
C ALA A 79 4.98 -2.86 -3.73
N GLY A 80 5.86 -2.61 -2.77
CA GLY A 80 5.72 -3.11 -1.41
C GLY A 80 4.66 -2.34 -0.63
N SER A 81 4.34 -2.79 0.58
CA SER A 81 3.48 -2.08 1.52
C SER A 81 4.18 -1.95 2.87
N SER A 82 3.89 -0.90 3.61
CA SER A 82 4.48 -0.65 4.92
C SER A 82 3.50 0.09 5.82
N ALA A 83 3.34 -0.43 7.04
CA ALA A 83 2.61 0.21 8.11
C ALA A 83 3.49 1.29 8.74
N GLU A 84 2.99 2.52 8.77
CA GLU A 84 3.74 3.69 9.19
C GLU A 84 3.09 4.37 10.40
N SER A 85 3.88 5.17 11.11
CA SER A 85 3.34 6.06 12.14
C SER A 85 2.68 7.27 11.49
N PHE A 86 1.57 7.74 12.07
CA PHE A 86 0.91 8.96 11.60
C PHE A 86 1.89 10.13 11.59
N GLY A 87 2.10 10.72 10.42
CA GLY A 87 3.01 11.85 10.25
C GLY A 87 4.47 11.47 10.02
N ALA A 88 4.79 10.19 9.78
CA ALA A 88 6.12 9.79 9.34
C ALA A 88 6.53 10.51 8.04
N ASP A 89 7.68 11.19 8.07
CA ASP A 89 8.29 11.84 6.90
C ASP A 89 8.90 10.78 5.99
N ASN A 90 8.08 10.22 5.11
CA ASN A 90 8.53 9.28 4.10
C ASN A 90 8.82 10.00 2.77
N PRO A 91 10.03 9.88 2.22
CA PRO A 91 10.36 10.48 0.92
C PRO A 91 9.52 9.82 -0.18
N THR A 92 8.87 10.62 -1.02
CA THR A 92 8.04 10.12 -2.11
C THR A 92 8.83 9.85 -3.38
N CYS A 93 8.54 8.72 -4.00
CA CYS A 93 8.65 8.49 -5.43
C CYS A 93 7.24 8.62 -6.07
#